data_AF-A0A6C0BB68-F1
#
_entry.id   AF-A0A6C0BB68-F1
#
_cell.length_a   1.000
_cell.length_b   1.000
_cell.length_c   1.000
_cell.angle_alpha   90.00
_cell.angle_beta   90.00
_cell.angle_gamma   90.00
#
_symmetry.space_group_name_H-M   'P 1'
#
loop_
_entity.id
_entity.type
_entity.pdbx_description
1 polymer ?
#
loop_
_entity_poly.entity_id
_entity_poly.type
_entity_poly.pdbx_seq_one_letter_code
_entity_poly.pdbx_strand_id
1 'polypeptide(L)'
;MTKTKNKSNRRSKINKTMRLHEGKYEVTFDGLNKWYVMEFEKLGWMILAKHRGYKDKVTTYLHSLQRLKEALEHKLKHLKEHDRKEDVYIMLDNLHILIDHADEDLR
;
A
#
# COMPACT_ATOMS: atom_id res chain seq x y z
N MET A 1 -5.11 -13.52 50.13
CA MET A 1 -5.48 -12.54 49.09
C MET A 1 -4.49 -12.64 47.94
N THR A 2 -4.90 -13.27 46.83
CA THR A 2 -4.08 -13.51 45.63
C THR A 2 -4.14 -12.30 44.68
N LYS A 3 -2.98 -11.76 44.28
CA LYS A 3 -2.89 -10.73 43.23
C LYS A 3 -2.42 -11.37 41.92
N THR A 4 -3.35 -11.61 41.02
CA THR A 4 -3.12 -12.11 39.66
C THR A 4 -2.53 -10.98 38.80
N LYS A 5 -1.26 -11.11 38.38
CA LYS A 5 -0.64 -10.18 37.43
C LYS A 5 -1.04 -10.58 36.00
N ASN A 6 -1.94 -9.81 35.43
CA ASN A 6 -2.46 -9.95 34.07
C ASN A 6 -1.35 -9.55 33.05
N LYS A 7 -0.75 -10.52 32.35
CA LYS A 7 0.21 -10.27 31.27
C LYS A 7 -0.55 -10.02 29.97
N SER A 8 -0.72 -8.74 29.60
CA SER A 8 -1.29 -8.37 28.30
C SER A 8 -0.36 -8.78 27.16
N ASN A 9 -0.78 -9.77 26.39
CA ASN A 9 -0.04 -10.31 25.25
C ASN A 9 -0.22 -9.38 24.02
N ARG A 10 0.55 -8.29 23.95
CA ARG A 10 0.60 -7.42 22.76
C ARG A 10 1.42 -8.12 21.67
N ARG A 11 0.77 -8.95 20.85
CA ARG A 11 1.33 -9.39 19.56
C ARG A 11 1.34 -8.18 18.62
N SER A 12 2.50 -7.50 18.50
CA SER A 12 2.72 -6.61 17.36
C SER A 12 2.78 -7.47 16.10
N LYS A 13 1.76 -7.40 15.26
CA LYS A 13 1.88 -7.85 13.87
C LYS A 13 2.89 -6.91 13.21
N ILE A 14 4.13 -7.36 13.09
CA ILE A 14 5.15 -6.68 12.30
C ILE A 14 4.67 -6.77 10.85
N ASN A 15 4.16 -5.67 10.32
CA ASN A 15 3.89 -5.55 8.88
C ASN A 15 5.24 -5.62 8.18
N LYS A 16 5.58 -6.81 7.66
CA LYS A 16 6.82 -7.05 6.93
C LYS A 16 6.78 -6.14 5.70
N THR A 17 7.64 -5.14 5.65
CA THR A 17 7.80 -4.30 4.47
C THR A 17 8.36 -5.19 3.35
N MET A 18 7.53 -5.43 2.32
CA MET A 18 7.95 -6.10 1.10
C MET A 18 9.00 -5.21 0.43
N ARG A 19 10.27 -5.59 0.54
CA ARG A 19 11.33 -5.02 -0.31
C ARG A 19 11.13 -5.61 -1.69
N LEU A 20 11.21 -4.79 -2.74
CA LEU A 20 11.39 -5.29 -4.10
C LEU A 20 12.67 -6.15 -4.08
N HIS A 21 12.50 -7.47 -4.13
CA HIS A 21 13.60 -8.40 -4.15
C HIS A 21 14.06 -8.49 -5.60
N GLU A 22 15.11 -7.75 -5.94
CA GLU A 22 15.78 -7.91 -7.24
C GLU A 22 16.12 -9.40 -7.40
N GLY A 23 15.49 -10.03 -8.40
CA GLY A 23 16.01 -11.25 -9.01
C GLY A 23 15.54 -12.61 -8.51
N LYS A 24 14.51 -12.75 -7.66
CA LYS A 24 14.03 -14.11 -7.31
C LYS A 24 12.53 -14.39 -7.44
N TYR A 25 11.66 -13.41 -7.23
CA TYR A 25 10.21 -13.61 -7.37
C TYR A 25 9.56 -12.33 -7.90
N GLU A 26 8.96 -12.42 -9.09
CA GLU A 26 8.13 -11.35 -9.63
C GLU A 26 6.85 -11.20 -8.80
N VAL A 27 6.37 -9.97 -8.58
CA VAL A 27 5.10 -9.76 -7.90
C VAL A 27 3.97 -10.34 -8.77
N THR A 28 3.15 -11.19 -8.15
CA THR A 28 2.00 -11.79 -8.83
C THR A 28 0.93 -10.73 -9.06
N PHE A 29 0.10 -10.92 -10.09
CA PHE A 29 -1.02 -10.03 -10.36
C PHE A 29 -2.00 -9.96 -9.17
N ASP A 30 -2.30 -11.10 -8.55
CA ASP A 30 -3.12 -11.17 -7.32
C ASP A 30 -2.50 -10.36 -6.17
N GLY A 31 -1.17 -10.42 -6.00
CA GLY A 31 -0.46 -9.62 -5.00
C GLY A 31 -0.57 -8.12 -5.25
N LEU A 32 -0.44 -7.69 -6.51
CA LEU A 32 -0.62 -6.30 -6.92
C LEU A 32 -2.05 -5.83 -6.72
N ASN A 33 -3.04 -6.63 -7.11
CA ASN A 33 -4.45 -6.29 -6.95
C ASN A 33 -4.83 -6.14 -5.47
N LYS A 34 -4.38 -7.05 -4.60
CA LYS A 34 -4.59 -6.94 -3.15
C LYS A 34 -3.94 -5.68 -2.59
N TRP A 35 -2.73 -5.37 -3.00
CA TRP A 35 -2.04 -4.17 -2.55
C TRP A 35 -2.79 -2.90 -3.02
N TYR A 36 -3.19 -2.86 -4.29
CA TYR A 36 -4.00 -1.80 -4.86
C TYR A 36 -5.25 -1.53 -4.04
N VAL A 37 -6.09 -2.53 -3.78
CA VAL A 37 -7.32 -2.37 -2.98
C VAL A 37 -7.02 -1.82 -1.58
N MET A 38 -5.98 -2.35 -0.91
CA MET A 38 -5.61 -1.88 0.43
C MET A 38 -5.19 -0.41 0.45
N GLU A 39 -4.56 0.12 -0.60
CA GLU A 39 -4.15 1.52 -0.61
C GLU A 39 -5.32 2.49 -0.75
N PHE A 40 -6.39 2.12 -1.46
CA PHE A 40 -7.64 2.89 -1.52
C PHE A 40 -8.34 2.89 -0.15
N GLU A 41 -8.45 1.73 0.50
CA GLU A 41 -9.06 1.64 1.83
C GLU A 41 -8.30 2.46 2.90
N LYS A 42 -6.97 2.52 2.79
CA LYS A 42 -6.12 3.27 3.72
C LYS A 42 -6.32 4.79 3.64
N LEU A 43 -6.80 5.35 2.53
CA LEU A 43 -6.94 6.79 2.37
C LEU A 43 -7.77 7.41 3.51
N GLY A 44 -8.95 6.84 3.80
CA GLY A 44 -9.81 7.34 4.87
C GLY A 44 -9.12 7.34 6.24
N TRP A 45 -8.31 6.31 6.51
CA TRP A 45 -7.51 6.26 7.74
C TRP A 45 -6.40 7.31 7.76
N MET A 46 -5.83 7.65 6.61
CA MET A 46 -4.76 8.65 6.51
C MET A 46 -5.29 10.07 6.67
N ILE A 47 -6.50 10.36 6.20
CA ILE A 47 -7.19 11.64 6.48
C ILE A 47 -7.33 11.83 8.00
N LEU A 48 -7.81 10.80 8.70
CA LEU A 48 -7.91 10.82 10.18
C LEU A 48 -6.53 10.92 10.84
N ALA A 49 -5.50 10.28 10.28
CA ALA A 49 -4.15 10.33 10.79
C ALA A 49 -3.53 11.75 10.66
N LYS A 50 -3.74 12.43 9.53
CA LYS A 50 -3.34 13.83 9.32
C LYS A 50 -3.98 14.74 10.34
N HIS A 51 -5.31 14.64 10.51
CA HIS A 51 -6.05 15.45 11.47
C HIS A 51 -5.51 15.30 12.90
N ARG A 52 -4.99 14.11 13.26
CA ARG A 52 -4.38 13.83 14.57
C ARG A 52 -2.88 14.16 14.66
N GLY A 53 -2.28 14.69 13.59
CA GLY A 53 -0.86 15.05 13.54
C GLY A 53 0.10 13.87 13.37
N TYR A 54 -0.36 12.68 12.96
CA TYR A 54 0.49 11.50 12.76
C TYR A 54 1.24 11.53 11.43
N LYS A 55 2.21 12.44 11.31
CA LYS A 55 2.98 12.69 10.07
C LYS A 55 3.69 11.45 9.53
N ASP A 56 4.33 10.65 10.39
CA ASP A 56 5.07 9.45 9.94
C ASP A 56 4.20 8.44 9.20
N LYS A 57 2.94 8.28 9.64
CA LYS A 57 1.98 7.37 9.01
C LYS A 57 1.57 7.86 7.63
N VAL A 58 1.29 9.16 7.53
CA VAL A 58 0.94 9.82 6.26
C VAL A 58 2.11 9.71 5.28
N THR A 59 3.32 10.05 5.70
CA THR A 59 4.52 9.92 4.84
C THR A 59 4.75 8.48 4.39
N THR A 60 4.59 7.51 5.30
CA THR A 60 4.73 6.09 4.96
C THR A 60 3.68 5.63 3.94
N TYR A 61 2.45 6.14 4.05
CA TYR A 61 1.39 5.86 3.08
C TYR A 61 1.70 6.44 1.70
N LEU A 62 2.11 7.72 1.62
CA LEU A 62 2.50 8.34 0.36
C LEU A 62 3.64 7.57 -0.32
N HIS A 63 4.65 7.13 0.44
CA HIS A 63 5.69 6.25 -0.08
C HIS A 63 5.17 4.88 -0.54
N SER A 64 4.14 4.33 0.11
CA SER A 64 3.49 3.09 -0.30
C SER A 64 2.81 3.22 -1.66
N LEU A 65 2.10 4.34 -1.88
CA LEU A 65 1.45 4.65 -3.17
C LEU A 65 2.46 4.73 -4.32
N GLN A 66 3.58 5.44 -4.11
CA GLN A 66 4.63 5.56 -5.14
C GLN A 66 5.26 4.20 -5.46
N ARG A 67 5.50 3.36 -4.45
CA ARG A 67 6.04 2.00 -4.67
C ARG A 67 5.04 1.09 -5.40
N LEU A 68 3.75 1.22 -5.11
CA LEU A 68 2.72 0.48 -5.83
C LEU A 68 2.69 0.91 -7.31
N LYS A 69 2.79 2.21 -7.58
CA LYS A 69 2.90 2.75 -8.94
C LYS A 69 4.09 2.15 -9.68
N GLU A 70 5.29 2.21 -9.09
CA GLU A 70 6.50 1.62 -9.67
C GLU A 70 6.33 0.11 -9.95
N ALA A 71 5.68 -0.62 -9.04
CA ALA A 71 5.44 -2.05 -9.19
C ALA A 71 4.46 -2.36 -10.34
N LEU A 72 3.39 -1.56 -10.51
CA LEU A 72 2.45 -1.70 -11.61
C LEU A 72 3.09 -1.32 -12.95
N GLU A 73 3.87 -0.23 -13.02
CA GLU A 73 4.63 0.16 -14.21
C GLU A 73 5.63 -0.92 -14.61
N HIS A 74 6.34 -1.49 -13.63
CA HIS A 74 7.24 -2.62 -13.86
C HIS A 74 6.46 -3.82 -14.41
N LYS A 75 5.31 -4.16 -13.82
CA LYS A 75 4.48 -5.27 -14.29
C LYS A 75 4.00 -5.06 -15.73
N LEU A 76 3.57 -3.85 -16.05
CA LEU A 76 3.08 -3.48 -17.38
C LEU A 76 4.14 -3.67 -18.47
N LYS A 77 5.41 -3.33 -18.18
CA LYS A 77 6.55 -3.53 -19.10
C LYS A 77 6.81 -5.01 -19.41
N HIS A 78 6.50 -5.92 -18.49
CA HIS A 78 6.81 -7.35 -18.61
C HIS A 78 5.60 -8.21 -19.00
N LEU A 79 4.38 -7.68 -18.90
CA LEU A 79 3.17 -8.37 -19.36
C LEU A 79 3.20 -8.54 -20.88
N LYS A 80 2.80 -9.73 -21.34
CA LYS A 80 2.63 -10.03 -22.78
C LYS A 80 1.16 -10.07 -23.19
N GLU A 81 0.30 -10.56 -22.29
CA GLU A 81 -1.14 -10.70 -22.51
C GLU A 81 -1.82 -9.32 -22.57
N HIS A 82 -2.58 -9.07 -23.63
CA HIS A 82 -3.22 -7.77 -23.90
C HIS A 82 -4.26 -7.41 -22.83
N ASP A 83 -5.19 -8.32 -22.53
CA ASP A 83 -6.28 -8.08 -21.56
C ASP A 83 -5.73 -7.71 -20.17
N ARG A 84 -4.70 -8.44 -19.72
CA ARG A 84 -4.04 -8.12 -18.43
C ARG A 84 -3.28 -6.80 -18.46
N LYS A 85 -2.81 -6.33 -19.62
CA LYS A 85 -2.21 -4.99 -19.71
C LYS A 85 -3.28 -3.93 -19.52
N GLU A 86 -4.44 -4.11 -20.14
CA GLU A 86 -5.57 -3.19 -20.01
C GLU A 86 -6.02 -3.07 -18.55
N ASP A 87 -6.14 -4.21 -17.84
CA ASP A 87 -6.40 -4.20 -16.40
C ASP A 87 -5.35 -3.40 -15.61
N VAL A 88 -4.06 -3.63 -15.88
CA VAL A 88 -2.96 -2.90 -15.20
C VAL A 88 -2.97 -1.41 -15.56
N TYR A 89 -3.32 -1.04 -16.80
CA TYR A 89 -3.49 0.35 -17.22
C TYR A 89 -4.59 1.04 -16.43
N ILE A 90 -5.76 0.41 -16.30
CA ILE A 90 -6.88 0.94 -15.51
C ILE A 90 -6.47 1.10 -14.04
N MET A 91 -5.76 0.11 -13.48
CA MET A 91 -5.24 0.22 -12.11
C MET A 91 -4.26 1.38 -11.94
N LEU A 92 -3.36 1.60 -12.91
CA LEU A 92 -2.41 2.72 -12.89
C LEU A 92 -3.11 4.08 -12.97
N ASP A 93 -4.12 4.20 -13.84
CA ASP A 93 -4.88 5.44 -14.02
C ASP A 93 -5.63 5.82 -12.74
N ASN A 94 -6.36 4.85 -12.17
CA ASN A 94 -7.02 5.04 -10.89
C ASN A 94 -6.03 5.35 -9.76
N LEU A 95 -4.86 4.71 -9.76
CA LEU A 95 -3.83 4.98 -8.75
C LEU A 95 -3.25 6.39 -8.88
N HIS A 96 -3.12 6.94 -10.09
CA HIS A 96 -2.73 8.34 -10.27
C HIS A 96 -3.75 9.29 -9.64
N ILE A 97 -5.05 9.07 -9.90
CA ILE A 97 -6.12 9.86 -9.28
C ILE A 97 -6.03 9.78 -7.74
N LEU A 98 -5.78 8.59 -7.19
CA LEU A 98 -5.59 8.43 -5.75
C LEU A 98 -4.36 9.17 -5.23
N ILE A 99 -3.23 9.13 -5.94
CA ILE A 99 -2.01 9.84 -5.58
C ILE A 99 -2.25 11.36 -5.58
N ASP A 100 -2.91 11.88 -6.60
CA ASP A 100 -3.20 13.31 -6.72
C ASP A 100 -4.08 13.77 -5.54
N HIS A 101 -5.17 13.05 -5.26
CA HIS A 101 -6.00 13.33 -4.08
C HIS A 101 -5.23 13.19 -2.76
N ALA A 102 -4.40 12.15 -2.62
CA ALA A 102 -3.60 11.97 -1.41
C ALA A 102 -2.59 13.10 -1.22
N ASP A 103 -1.97 13.61 -2.28
CA ASP A 103 -1.02 14.73 -2.19
C ASP A 103 -1.73 16.05 -1.85
N GLU A 104 -2.92 16.30 -2.39
CA GLU A 104 -3.75 17.48 -2.06
C GLU A 104 -4.29 17.44 -0.63
N ASP A 105 -4.89 16.31 -0.24
CA ASP A 105 -5.57 16.17 1.05
C ASP A 105 -4.59 15.90 2.19
N LEU A 106 -3.42 15.31 1.93
CA LEU A 106 -2.51 14.85 2.97
C LEU A 106 -1.26 15.68 3.20
N ARG A 107 -0.79 16.47 2.23
CA ARG A 107 0.32 17.42 2.42
C ARG A 107 -0.12 18.70 3.10
#